data_AF-A0A9W4R0W4-F1
#
_entry.id   AF-A0A9W4R0W4-F1
#
_cell.length_a   1.000
_cell.length_b   1.000
_cell.length_c   1.000
_cell.angle_alpha   90.00
_cell.angle_beta   90.00
_cell.angle_gamma   90.00
#
_symmetry.space_group_name_H-M   'P 1'
#
loop_
_entity.id
_entity.type
_entity.pdbx_description
1 polymer ?
#
loop_
_entity_poly.entity_id
_entity_poly.type
_entity_poly.pdbx_seq_one_letter_code
_entity_poly.pdbx_strand_id
1 'polypeptide(L)'
;MFSVINLIITVCILCFSSLALAQTTYFKCVTPKGTTFSQFPCSDNATSHTITATEPKQTGKEINYTKQLNELERDTIISNLEAELRSNQHKLAILLREKDRADFKQQQRLNHILSADDKKRISKDIRNTQKKLDKQYKKDKALIEKRIKKLQKKIDAYQP
;
A
#
# COMPACT_ATOMS: atom_id res chain seq x y z
N MET A 1 15.12 -61.26 -37.66
CA MET A 1 13.72 -61.39 -37.19
C MET A 1 13.37 -60.47 -36.02
N PHE A 2 14.27 -60.21 -35.06
CA PHE A 2 14.00 -59.34 -33.89
C PHE A 2 13.63 -57.86 -34.22
N SER A 3 14.18 -57.28 -35.29
CA SER A 3 13.92 -55.88 -35.66
C SER A 3 12.49 -55.62 -36.16
N VAL A 4 11.92 -56.56 -36.91
CA VAL A 4 10.56 -56.41 -37.48
C VAL A 4 9.50 -56.58 -36.39
N ILE A 5 9.74 -57.48 -35.43
CA ILE A 5 8.84 -57.70 -34.28
C ILE A 5 8.79 -56.44 -33.39
N ASN A 6 9.94 -55.81 -33.13
CA ASN A 6 10.01 -54.57 -32.35
C ASN A 6 9.35 -53.38 -33.07
N LEU A 7 9.42 -53.32 -34.40
CA LEU A 7 8.73 -52.31 -35.21
C LEU A 7 7.20 -52.48 -35.14
N ILE A 8 6.71 -53.72 -35.21
CA ILE A 8 5.28 -54.02 -35.11
C ILE A 8 4.75 -53.68 -33.72
N ILE A 9 5.50 -54.00 -32.66
CA ILE A 9 5.12 -53.69 -31.29
C ILE A 9 5.06 -52.17 -31.07
N THR A 10 6.02 -51.41 -31.58
CA THR A 10 6.02 -49.94 -31.43
C THR A 10 4.90 -49.26 -32.22
N VAL A 11 4.58 -49.73 -33.43
CA VAL A 11 3.43 -49.23 -34.20
C VAL A 11 2.10 -49.57 -33.50
N CYS A 12 1.96 -50.77 -32.95
CA CYS A 12 0.78 -51.14 -32.17
C CYS A 12 0.59 -50.25 -30.94
N ILE A 13 1.65 -49.98 -30.17
CA ILE A 13 1.57 -49.14 -28.96
C ILE A 13 1.19 -47.68 -29.31
N LEU A 14 1.67 -47.16 -30.45
CA LEU A 14 1.31 -45.83 -30.96
C LEU A 14 -0.13 -45.75 -31.50
N CYS A 15 -0.72 -46.86 -31.95
CA CYS A 15 -2.12 -46.89 -32.38
C CYS A 15 -3.12 -46.98 -31.20
N PHE A 16 -2.71 -47.47 -30.02
CA PHE A 16 -3.60 -47.54 -28.85
C PHE A 16 -3.71 -46.22 -28.08
N SER A 17 -2.76 -45.28 -28.24
CA SER A 17 -2.78 -43.99 -27.53
C SER A 17 -3.77 -42.99 -28.13
N SER A 18 -4.24 -43.17 -29.38
CA SER A 18 -5.25 -42.30 -30.01
C SER A 18 -6.70 -42.59 -29.59
N LEU A 19 -6.96 -43.71 -28.90
CA LEU A 19 -8.29 -44.05 -28.37
C LEU A 19 -8.53 -43.56 -26.95
N ALA A 20 -7.57 -42.90 -26.31
CA ALA A 20 -7.74 -42.29 -24.99
C ALA A 20 -8.43 -40.91 -25.09
N LEU A 21 -9.55 -40.81 -25.81
CA LEU A 21 -10.43 -39.66 -25.70
C LEU A 21 -11.29 -39.88 -24.45
N ALA A 22 -11.13 -39.04 -23.43
CA ALA A 22 -12.00 -39.06 -22.25
C ALA A 22 -13.47 -39.08 -22.72
N GLN A 23 -14.16 -40.20 -22.49
CA GLN A 23 -15.55 -40.36 -22.89
C GLN A 23 -16.40 -39.35 -22.11
N THR A 24 -16.80 -38.28 -22.77
CA THR A 24 -17.71 -37.27 -22.21
C THR A 24 -19.15 -37.78 -22.20
N THR A 25 -19.43 -38.96 -22.75
CA THR A 25 -20.77 -39.54 -22.84
C THR A 25 -20.90 -40.74 -21.91
N TYR A 26 -21.95 -40.77 -21.08
CA TYR A 26 -22.34 -41.92 -20.27
C TYR A 26 -23.77 -42.35 -20.59
N PHE A 27 -24.09 -43.61 -20.38
CA PHE A 27 -25.40 -44.19 -20.61
C PHE A 27 -26.12 -44.42 -19.28
N LYS A 28 -27.42 -44.09 -19.25
CA LYS A 28 -28.32 -44.36 -18.13
C LYS A 28 -29.33 -45.41 -18.57
N CYS A 29 -29.44 -46.48 -17.79
CA CYS A 29 -30.44 -47.51 -17.98
C CYS A 29 -31.40 -47.54 -16.80
N VAL A 30 -32.71 -47.50 -17.09
CA VAL A 30 -33.75 -47.66 -16.07
C VAL A 30 -34.28 -49.08 -16.15
N THR A 31 -34.09 -49.85 -15.09
CA THR A 31 -34.58 -51.22 -14.97
C THR A 31 -35.56 -51.35 -13.80
N PRO A 32 -36.38 -52.40 -13.73
CA PRO A 32 -37.27 -52.61 -12.58
C PRO A 32 -36.54 -52.74 -11.24
N LYS A 33 -35.25 -53.13 -11.28
CA LYS A 33 -34.39 -53.26 -10.09
C LYS A 33 -33.67 -51.97 -9.70
N GLY A 34 -33.81 -50.89 -10.48
CA GLY A 34 -33.17 -49.60 -10.24
C GLY A 34 -32.49 -49.00 -11.48
N THR A 35 -31.79 -47.89 -11.27
CA THR A 35 -31.07 -47.16 -12.32
C THR A 35 -29.57 -47.47 -12.30
N THR A 36 -29.01 -47.82 -13.44
CA THR A 36 -27.57 -48.10 -13.61
C THR A 36 -26.94 -47.08 -14.55
N PHE A 37 -25.75 -46.62 -14.20
CA PHE A 37 -24.94 -45.71 -15.01
C PHE A 37 -23.70 -46.45 -15.54
N SER A 38 -23.41 -46.32 -16.83
CA SER A 38 -22.32 -47.06 -17.48
C SER A 38 -21.65 -46.19 -18.55
N GLN A 39 -20.36 -46.43 -18.79
CA GLN A 39 -19.61 -45.80 -19.89
C GLN A 39 -19.95 -46.42 -21.25
N PHE A 40 -20.45 -47.67 -21.25
CA PHE A 40 -20.91 -48.39 -22.44
C PHE A 40 -22.43 -48.61 -22.38
N PRO A 41 -23.11 -48.83 -23.53
CA PRO A 41 -24.55 -49.12 -23.56
C PRO A 41 -24.90 -50.30 -22.64
N CYS A 42 -25.79 -50.08 -21.67
CA CYS A 42 -26.15 -51.07 -20.66
C CYS A 42 -27.42 -51.87 -20.99
N SER A 43 -28.23 -51.41 -21.95
CA SER A 43 -29.38 -52.12 -22.52
C SER A 43 -29.84 -51.46 -23.82
N ASP A 44 -30.74 -52.10 -24.56
CA ASP A 44 -31.32 -51.56 -25.80
C ASP A 44 -32.12 -50.26 -25.57
N ASN A 45 -32.56 -50.01 -24.34
CA ASN A 45 -33.30 -48.81 -23.94
C ASN A 45 -32.42 -47.77 -23.22
N ALA A 46 -31.09 -47.86 -23.36
CA ALA A 46 -30.17 -46.94 -22.71
C ALA A 46 -30.29 -45.51 -23.27
N THR A 47 -30.40 -44.52 -22.38
CA THR A 47 -30.34 -43.10 -22.78
C THR A 47 -28.91 -42.57 -22.63
N SER A 48 -28.36 -42.00 -23.71
CA SER A 48 -27.03 -41.39 -23.70
C SER A 48 -27.08 -39.96 -23.16
N HIS A 49 -26.12 -39.61 -22.30
CA HIS A 49 -25.97 -38.30 -21.68
C HIS A 49 -24.53 -37.81 -21.82
N THR A 50 -24.36 -36.53 -22.18
CA THR A 50 -23.03 -35.93 -22.33
C THR A 50 -22.71 -35.04 -21.13
N ILE A 51 -21.61 -35.32 -20.43
CA ILE A 51 -21.02 -34.47 -19.41
C ILE A 51 -20.48 -33.23 -20.11
N THR A 52 -21.18 -32.11 -19.92
CA THR A 52 -20.66 -30.80 -20.30
C THR A 52 -19.94 -30.25 -19.07
N ALA A 53 -18.61 -30.20 -19.11
CA ALA A 53 -17.85 -29.51 -18.08
C ALA A 53 -18.23 -28.03 -18.14
N THR A 54 -19.15 -27.60 -17.28
CA THR A 54 -19.41 -26.18 -17.08
C THR A 54 -18.23 -25.70 -16.25
N GLU A 55 -17.20 -25.15 -16.89
CA GLU A 55 -16.19 -24.40 -16.15
C GLU A 55 -16.96 -23.38 -15.30
N PRO A 56 -16.85 -23.41 -13.97
CA PRO A 56 -17.46 -22.38 -13.15
C PRO A 56 -16.82 -21.08 -13.63
N LYS A 57 -17.61 -20.21 -14.26
CA LYS A 57 -17.18 -18.83 -14.53
C LYS A 57 -16.81 -18.26 -13.17
N GLN A 58 -15.51 -18.21 -12.90
CA GLN A 58 -14.95 -17.50 -11.75
C GLN A 58 -15.26 -16.03 -11.98
N THR A 59 -16.48 -15.60 -11.70
CA THR A 59 -16.84 -14.20 -11.58
C THR A 59 -16.29 -13.73 -10.24
N GLY A 60 -14.97 -13.61 -10.16
CA GLY A 60 -14.35 -12.77 -9.16
C GLY A 60 -14.95 -11.37 -9.29
N LYS A 61 -15.15 -10.66 -8.18
CA LYS A 61 -15.58 -9.25 -8.23
C LYS A 61 -14.66 -8.51 -9.20
N GLU A 62 -15.25 -7.72 -10.09
CA GLU A 62 -14.49 -6.85 -10.98
C GLU A 62 -13.65 -5.88 -10.14
N ILE A 63 -12.34 -6.13 -10.07
CA ILE A 63 -11.41 -5.25 -9.36
C ILE A 63 -11.03 -4.14 -10.31
N ASN A 64 -11.45 -2.92 -10.00
CA ASN A 64 -10.98 -1.73 -10.71
C ASN A 64 -9.60 -1.33 -10.16
N TYR A 65 -8.54 -1.91 -10.74
CA TYR A 65 -7.15 -1.63 -10.37
C TYR A 65 -6.78 -0.15 -10.50
N THR A 66 -7.38 0.59 -11.45
CA THR A 66 -7.12 2.03 -11.61
C THR A 66 -7.61 2.83 -10.40
N LYS A 67 -8.77 2.46 -9.86
CA LYS A 67 -9.31 3.10 -8.65
C LYS A 67 -8.42 2.81 -7.44
N GLN A 68 -7.99 1.56 -7.26
CA GLN A 68 -7.09 1.18 -6.15
C GLN A 68 -5.74 1.89 -6.23
N LEU A 69 -5.16 1.99 -7.44
CA LEU A 69 -3.90 2.69 -7.64
C LEU A 69 -4.03 4.19 -7.32
N ASN A 70 -5.11 4.83 -7.79
CA ASN A 70 -5.38 6.25 -7.50
C ASN A 70 -5.60 6.51 -6.00
N GLU A 71 -6.23 5.58 -5.28
CA GLU A 71 -6.39 5.66 -3.83
C GLU A 71 -5.04 5.53 -3.11
N LEU A 72 -4.22 4.53 -3.48
CA LEU A 72 -2.90 4.33 -2.91
C LEU A 72 -1.96 5.52 -3.17
N GLU A 73 -1.99 6.09 -4.38
CA GLU A 73 -1.22 7.29 -4.73
C GLU A 73 -1.66 8.49 -3.87
N ARG A 74 -2.97 8.68 -3.69
CA ARG A 74 -3.51 9.73 -2.80
C ARG A 74 -3.01 9.55 -1.36
N ASP A 75 -3.11 8.35 -0.82
CA ASP A 75 -2.69 8.06 0.56
C ASP A 75 -1.19 8.32 0.75
N THR A 76 -0.38 7.96 -0.25
CA THR A 76 1.06 8.24 -0.25
C THR A 76 1.34 9.74 -0.26
N ILE A 77 0.61 10.51 -1.07
CA ILE A 77 0.71 11.98 -1.11
C ILE A 77 0.33 12.59 0.25
N ILE A 78 -0.80 12.18 0.83
CA ILE A 78 -1.27 12.67 2.13
C ILE A 78 -0.23 12.36 3.22
N SER A 79 0.25 11.12 3.30
CA SER A 79 1.27 10.69 4.27
C SER A 79 2.54 11.52 4.19
N ASN A 80 3.02 11.81 2.98
CA ASN A 80 4.18 12.66 2.76
C ASN A 80 3.93 14.11 3.22
N LEU A 81 2.78 14.68 2.89
CA LEU A 81 2.39 16.04 3.31
C LEU A 81 2.27 16.14 4.84
N GLU A 82 1.70 15.13 5.48
CA GLU A 82 1.59 15.06 6.94
C GLU A 82 2.97 14.94 7.62
N ALA A 83 3.88 14.13 7.06
CA ALA A 83 5.24 14.03 7.55
C ALA A 83 5.96 15.39 7.47
N GLU A 84 5.78 16.12 6.36
CA GLU A 84 6.33 17.47 6.21
C GLU A 84 5.69 18.44 7.21
N LEU A 85 4.39 18.32 7.46
CA LEU A 85 3.68 19.13 8.46
C LEU A 85 4.23 18.89 9.87
N ARG A 86 4.40 17.63 10.29
CA ARG A 86 5.02 17.25 11.57
C ARG A 86 6.45 17.80 11.68
N SER A 87 7.24 17.73 10.61
CA SER A 87 8.59 18.30 10.57
C SER A 87 8.59 19.82 10.80
N ASN A 88 7.69 20.56 10.14
CA ASN A 88 7.58 22.00 10.30
C ASN A 88 7.07 22.39 11.71
N GLN A 89 6.14 21.64 12.29
CA GLN A 89 5.72 21.82 13.68
C GLN A 89 6.89 21.59 14.66
N HIS A 90 7.70 20.55 14.42
CA HIS A 90 8.89 20.30 15.23
C HIS A 90 9.91 21.43 15.14
N LYS A 91 10.12 22.01 13.94
CA LYS A 91 10.98 23.19 13.76
C LYS A 91 10.52 24.39 14.60
N LEU A 92 9.20 24.61 14.73
CA LEU A 92 8.68 25.66 15.63
C LEU A 92 9.03 25.41 17.10
N ALA A 93 8.93 24.16 17.55
CA ALA A 93 9.28 23.80 18.92
C ALA A 93 10.79 23.98 19.19
N ILE A 94 11.65 23.64 18.22
CA ILE A 94 13.10 23.88 18.30
C ILE A 94 13.38 25.39 18.38
N LEU A 95 12.81 26.19 17.48
CA LEU A 95 13.02 27.64 17.46
C LEU A 95 12.63 28.32 18.77
N LEU A 96 11.52 27.88 19.39
CA LEU A 96 11.13 28.39 20.71
C LEU A 96 12.17 28.04 21.78
N ARG A 97 12.62 26.77 21.82
CA ARG A 97 13.64 26.32 22.79
C ARG A 97 14.98 27.04 22.60
N GLU A 98 15.40 27.29 21.37
CA GLU A 98 16.63 28.03 21.07
C GLU A 98 16.56 29.47 21.56
N LYS A 99 15.41 30.12 21.37
CA LYS A 99 15.15 31.45 21.92
C LYS A 99 15.25 31.44 23.45
N ASP A 100 14.56 30.51 24.11
CA ASP A 100 14.56 30.42 25.59
C ASP A 100 15.96 30.17 26.14
N ARG A 101 16.75 29.30 25.50
CA ARG A 101 18.15 29.06 25.85
C ARG A 101 19.01 30.31 25.68
N ALA A 102 18.81 31.07 24.60
CA ALA A 102 19.54 32.30 24.36
C ALA A 102 19.21 33.35 25.42
N ASP A 103 17.93 33.51 25.76
CA ASP A 103 17.47 34.44 26.80
C ASP A 103 18.01 34.08 28.18
N PHE A 104 17.96 32.79 28.54
CA PHE A 104 18.53 32.29 29.79
C PHE A 104 20.04 32.58 29.89
N LYS A 105 20.80 32.32 28.81
CA LYS A 105 22.24 32.59 28.79
C LYS A 105 22.56 34.08 28.99
N GLN A 106 21.74 34.98 28.44
CA GLN A 106 21.90 36.42 28.68
C GLN A 106 21.59 36.80 30.14
N GLN A 107 20.54 36.22 30.75
CA GLN A 107 20.23 36.44 32.17
C GLN A 107 21.34 35.93 33.09
N GLN A 108 21.90 34.75 32.80
CA GLN A 108 23.02 34.19 33.57
C GLN A 108 24.25 35.12 33.54
N ARG A 109 24.56 35.72 32.38
CA ARG A 109 25.63 36.71 32.24
C ARG A 109 25.40 37.92 33.15
N LEU A 110 24.15 38.37 33.31
CA LEU A 110 23.81 39.49 34.19
C LEU A 110 24.05 39.15 35.67
N ASN A 111 23.71 37.93 36.07
CA ASN A 111 23.83 37.49 37.46
C ASN A 111 25.28 37.34 37.93
N HIS A 112 26.23 37.13 37.00
CA HIS A 112 27.64 36.98 37.33
C HIS A 112 28.42 38.30 37.43
N ILE A 113 27.78 39.44 37.12
CA ILE A 113 28.44 40.75 37.15
C ILE A 113 28.26 41.39 38.53
N LEU A 114 29.37 41.61 39.22
CA LEU A 114 29.40 42.20 40.57
C LEU A 114 29.35 43.74 40.56
N SER A 115 29.85 44.38 39.50
CA SER A 115 29.92 45.85 39.35
C SER A 115 28.57 46.44 38.90
N ALA A 116 28.09 47.49 39.59
CA ALA A 116 26.80 48.13 39.31
C ALA A 116 26.77 48.85 37.94
N ASP A 117 27.86 49.53 37.56
CA ASP A 117 27.95 50.25 36.29
C ASP A 117 28.06 49.30 35.10
N ASP A 118 28.82 48.22 35.25
CA ASP A 118 28.92 47.17 34.23
C ASP A 118 27.60 46.43 34.08
N LYS A 119 26.89 46.18 35.19
CA LYS A 119 25.54 45.58 35.18
C LYS A 119 24.57 46.47 34.40
N LYS A 120 24.62 47.80 34.57
CA LYS A 120 23.78 48.74 33.82
C LYS A 120 24.11 48.74 32.32
N ARG A 121 25.39 48.82 31.95
CA ARG A 121 25.86 48.79 30.54
C ARG A 121 25.46 47.49 29.86
N ILE A 122 25.73 46.35 30.51
CA ILE A 122 25.45 45.02 29.97
C ILE A 122 23.94 44.74 29.93
N SER A 123 23.14 45.25 30.89
CA SER A 123 21.67 45.12 30.81
C SER A 123 21.06 45.79 29.58
N LYS A 124 21.66 46.89 29.10
CA LYS A 124 21.21 47.60 27.89
C LYS A 124 21.56 46.81 26.64
N ASP A 125 22.77 46.25 26.60
CA ASP A 125 23.23 45.38 25.52
C ASP A 125 22.40 44.08 25.42
N ILE A 126 22.13 43.44 26.56
CA ILE A 126 21.24 42.28 26.65
C ILE A 126 19.84 42.61 26.11
N ARG A 127 19.24 43.73 26.53
CA ARG A 127 17.92 44.16 26.03
C ARG A 127 17.90 44.36 24.52
N ASN A 128 18.96 44.93 23.95
CA ASN A 128 19.08 45.10 22.50
C ASN A 128 19.22 43.75 21.79
N THR A 129 19.99 42.84 22.36
CA THR A 129 20.17 41.47 21.84
C THR A 129 18.86 40.68 21.88
N GLN A 130 18.12 40.72 22.99
CA GLN A 130 16.79 40.12 23.13
C GLN A 130 15.82 40.66 22.07
N LYS A 131 15.79 41.99 21.84
CA LYS A 131 14.96 42.58 20.78
C LYS A 131 15.30 42.06 19.39
N LYS A 132 16.59 41.86 19.08
CA LYS A 132 17.02 41.28 17.80
C LYS A 132 16.60 39.81 17.68
N LEU A 133 16.79 39.02 18.74
CA LEU A 133 16.36 37.62 18.81
C LEU A 133 14.85 37.48 18.64
N ASP A 134 14.06 38.29 19.33
CA ASP A 134 12.59 38.33 19.20
C ASP A 134 12.15 38.68 17.77
N LYS A 135 12.80 39.67 17.15
CA LYS A 135 12.50 40.06 15.77
C LYS A 135 12.80 38.93 14.79
N GLN A 136 13.92 38.22 14.99
CA GLN A 136 14.29 37.08 14.16
C GLN A 136 13.32 35.90 14.36
N TYR A 137 13.06 35.52 15.62
CA TYR A 137 12.08 34.49 15.97
C TYR A 137 10.71 34.75 15.34
N LYS A 138 10.19 35.99 15.42
CA LYS A 138 8.90 36.35 14.81
C LYS A 138 8.90 36.15 13.29
N LYS A 139 9.99 36.49 12.60
CA LYS A 139 10.11 36.28 11.15
C LYS A 139 10.12 34.80 10.79
N ASP A 140 10.94 34.02 11.48
CA ASP A 140 11.11 32.60 11.20
C ASP A 140 9.84 31.80 11.54
N LYS A 141 9.19 32.15 12.66
CA LYS A 141 7.86 31.63 13.02
C LYS A 141 6.84 31.92 11.93
N ALA A 142 6.72 33.16 11.47
CA ALA A 142 5.75 33.53 10.44
C ALA A 142 5.99 32.77 9.11
N LEU A 143 7.26 32.57 8.73
CA LEU A 143 7.62 31.79 7.54
C LEU A 143 7.16 30.33 7.66
N ILE A 144 7.43 29.70 8.80
CA ILE A 144 7.05 28.30 9.04
C ILE A 144 5.54 28.16 9.17
N GLU A 145 4.85 29.07 9.86
CA GLU A 145 3.38 29.08 9.93
C GLU A 145 2.74 29.22 8.55
N LYS A 146 3.32 30.04 7.66
CA LYS A 146 2.86 30.14 6.27
C LYS A 146 3.03 28.83 5.51
N ARG A 147 4.12 28.08 5.75
CA ARG A 147 4.33 26.75 5.17
C ARG A 147 3.33 25.74 5.72
N ILE A 148 3.10 25.71 7.03
CA ILE A 148 2.09 24.85 7.67
C ILE A 148 0.71 25.11 7.08
N LYS A 149 0.29 26.38 6.95
CA LYS A 149 -1.01 26.72 6.32
C LYS A 149 -1.11 26.24 4.87
N LYS A 150 -0.02 26.29 4.10
CA LYS A 150 0.00 25.76 2.73
C LYS A 150 -0.09 24.24 2.70
N LEU A 151 0.61 23.55 3.60
CA LEU A 151 0.56 22.09 3.71
C LEU A 151 -0.82 21.63 4.15
N GLN A 152 -1.43 22.28 5.14
CA GLN A 152 -2.79 21.97 5.58
C GLN A 152 -3.78 22.12 4.42
N LYS A 153 -3.75 23.24 3.69
CA LYS A 153 -4.60 23.42 2.50
C LYS A 153 -4.41 22.36 1.42
N LYS A 154 -3.19 21.83 1.25
CA LYS A 154 -2.94 20.73 0.31
C LYS A 154 -3.54 19.43 0.83
N ILE A 155 -3.36 19.10 2.11
CA ILE A 155 -3.93 17.91 2.74
C ILE A 155 -5.46 17.96 2.63
N ASP A 156 -6.08 19.09 2.99
CA ASP A 156 -7.53 19.30 2.92
C ASP A 156 -8.08 19.16 1.48
N ALA A 157 -7.26 19.43 0.46
CA ALA A 157 -7.65 19.28 -0.94
C ALA A 157 -7.57 17.81 -1.44
N TYR A 158 -6.80 16.96 -0.77
CA TYR A 158 -6.67 15.53 -1.09
C TYR A 158 -7.56 14.64 -0.20
N GLN A 159 -8.02 15.15 0.95
CA GLN A 159 -9.02 14.48 1.79
C GLN A 159 -10.42 14.56 1.13
N PRO A 160 -11.17 13.45 1.10
CA PRO A 160 -12.52 13.39 0.56
C PRO A 160 -13.56 14.09 1.45
#